data_AF-A0A6G1I4Q8-F1
#
_entry.id   AF-A0A6G1I4Q8-F1
#
_cell.length_a   1.000
_cell.length_b   1.000
_cell.length_c   1.000
_cell.angle_alpha   90.00
_cell.angle_beta   90.00
_cell.angle_gamma   90.00
#
_symmetry.space_group_name_H-M   'P 1'
#
loop_
_entity.id
_entity.type
_entity.pdbx_description
1 polymer ?
#
loop_
_entity_poly.entity_id
_entity_poly.type
_entity_poly.pdbx_seq_one_letter_code
_entity_poly.pdbx_strand_id
1 'polypeptide(L)'
;MDAPTKQPEVFESPTTRQLSNRLGAASPENADGRRIRGRQRDISWALIALTVPMMLLSYFILFLVFHYRVNPHQFVTPNLAFNTTHKDSGVIYLDFSATIFITLASWSSTLAPLLVGFIVTLISYPVARSILHAAESGDTAELLTPYELSLVLRILASSGLGSLWQWLSYTLRWGRKREKRSKALKTMTTTLALGLLLSFLVLLTDSWLHFATETVLINLTTLRNPDTPPSYSFALTPACATLGNDCIFNHSEYTPTQDALDDTSKTTRIKTHTDDLDSETYTYLGPPQDPGLNSLDYTARSFAVKTSCTLLEDRCPRSVMKLNDGTDAWSCLDLLISLEDMYNPLYQMFFYTNSSMTQNSTVGTLDSNPFYFALLVHVFTVFMVLEPGNCSTSVYDLEYTSVDNRITRFTPTISNLSVSNMIKRSSQFQQFATVANFQAITTAMIPPYSYPIIDHTAQTFNLTALSLSFSRIFLAMAIQSFKPVPVIEYQVREPHLVARVPIAPLSAHLIANMLFVALGLVLAVKAARALHHDVGELQARLGIPALVAALFEDRAWRPVAHIEDMFDERHGIVGVRVDFGPQAEGGWGFGAAMGEGGTLLGSESELGSTRGRGEEESG
;
A
#
# COMPACT_ATOMS: atom_id res chain seq x y z
N MET A 1 -18.89 -88.59 -52.48
CA MET A 1 -19.94 -88.37 -51.47
C MET A 1 -19.48 -87.19 -50.65
N ASP A 2 -19.80 -85.99 -51.13
CA ASP A 2 -19.44 -84.72 -50.50
C ASP A 2 -20.65 -84.23 -49.70
N ALA A 3 -20.43 -84.00 -48.41
CA ALA A 3 -21.38 -83.33 -47.52
C ALA A 3 -21.09 -81.81 -47.55
N PRO A 4 -22.12 -80.94 -47.61
CA PRO A 4 -21.90 -79.51 -47.71
C PRO A 4 -21.66 -78.88 -46.33
N THR A 5 -20.63 -78.04 -46.27
CA THR A 5 -20.25 -77.17 -45.16
C THR A 5 -21.26 -76.02 -45.03
N LYS A 6 -21.97 -75.93 -43.90
CA LYS A 6 -22.78 -74.77 -43.51
C LYS A 6 -21.87 -73.59 -43.13
N GLN A 7 -22.10 -72.43 -43.75
CA GLN A 7 -21.53 -71.15 -43.31
C GLN A 7 -22.16 -70.69 -41.98
N PRO A 8 -21.44 -69.94 -41.12
CA PRO A 8 -22.00 -69.36 -39.92
C PRO A 8 -22.83 -68.10 -40.25
N GLU A 9 -24.09 -68.09 -39.82
CA GLU A 9 -24.92 -66.88 -39.77
C GLU A 9 -24.31 -65.89 -38.77
N VAL A 10 -23.97 -64.70 -39.26
CA VAL A 10 -23.58 -63.55 -38.44
C VAL A 10 -24.85 -62.97 -37.83
N PHE A 11 -24.99 -63.11 -36.52
CA PHE A 11 -26.09 -62.52 -35.75
C PHE A 11 -25.84 -61.01 -35.60
N GLU A 12 -26.41 -60.20 -36.50
CA GLU A 12 -26.44 -58.74 -36.35
C GLU A 12 -27.39 -58.35 -35.20
N SER A 13 -26.95 -57.44 -34.33
CA SER A 13 -27.80 -56.96 -33.23
C SER A 13 -29.02 -56.19 -33.78
N PRO A 14 -30.17 -56.20 -33.07
CA PRO A 14 -31.37 -55.49 -33.50
C PRO A 14 -31.15 -53.97 -33.70
N THR A 15 -30.19 -53.38 -32.97
CA THR A 15 -29.80 -51.97 -33.08
C THR A 15 -29.08 -51.66 -34.40
N THR A 16 -28.23 -52.56 -34.89
CA THR A 16 -27.54 -52.41 -36.20
C THR A 16 -28.50 -52.49 -37.38
N ARG A 17 -29.53 -53.33 -37.30
CA ARG A 17 -30.57 -53.48 -38.34
C ARG A 17 -31.51 -52.27 -38.42
N GLN A 18 -31.85 -51.65 -37.29
CA GLN A 18 -32.62 -50.41 -37.28
C GLN A 18 -31.80 -49.21 -37.77
N LEU A 19 -30.50 -49.14 -37.49
CA LEU A 19 -29.64 -48.06 -37.96
C LEU A 19 -29.44 -48.10 -39.48
N SER A 20 -29.17 -49.29 -40.06
CA SER A 20 -28.92 -49.41 -41.50
C SER A 20 -30.17 -49.15 -42.35
N ASN A 21 -31.35 -49.60 -41.88
CA ASN A 21 -32.63 -49.33 -42.55
C ASN A 21 -33.04 -47.86 -42.49
N ARG A 22 -32.64 -47.12 -41.45
CA ARG A 22 -32.95 -45.69 -41.29
C ARG A 22 -31.99 -44.77 -42.07
N LEU A 23 -30.75 -45.20 -42.30
CA LEU A 23 -29.75 -44.47 -43.10
C LEU A 23 -30.06 -44.47 -44.61
N GLY A 24 -30.85 -45.43 -45.11
CA GLY A 24 -31.15 -45.59 -46.55
C GLY A 24 -32.29 -44.71 -47.12
N ALA A 25 -33.03 -43.96 -46.31
CA ALA A 25 -34.32 -43.38 -46.72
C ALA A 25 -34.33 -41.85 -46.99
N ALA A 26 -33.20 -41.14 -46.92
CA ALA A 26 -33.18 -39.68 -47.10
C ALA A 26 -32.95 -39.26 -48.57
N SER A 27 -34.03 -38.95 -49.29
CA SER A 27 -33.99 -38.29 -50.61
C SER A 27 -33.84 -36.76 -50.47
N PRO A 28 -33.04 -36.05 -51.32
CA PRO A 28 -32.58 -34.69 -51.05
C PRO A 28 -33.41 -33.53 -51.65
N GLU A 29 -34.66 -33.74 -52.09
CA GLU A 29 -35.45 -32.66 -52.68
C GLU A 29 -36.24 -31.86 -51.62
N ASN A 30 -35.94 -30.56 -51.48
CA ASN A 30 -36.63 -29.51 -50.68
C ASN A 30 -36.13 -29.20 -49.24
N ALA A 31 -34.82 -29.29 -48.97
CA ALA A 31 -34.24 -28.96 -47.66
C ALA A 31 -33.65 -27.53 -47.50
N ASP A 32 -33.84 -26.62 -48.47
CA ASP A 32 -33.01 -25.40 -48.56
C ASP A 32 -33.44 -24.23 -47.65
N GLY A 33 -34.59 -24.35 -46.97
CA GLY A 33 -35.16 -23.28 -46.12
C GLY A 33 -35.04 -23.47 -44.59
N ARG A 34 -34.66 -24.65 -44.09
CA ARG A 34 -34.72 -25.00 -42.66
C ARG A 34 -33.42 -25.63 -42.14
N ARG A 35 -32.28 -25.01 -42.40
CA ARG A 35 -31.01 -25.38 -41.76
C ARG A 35 -30.73 -24.44 -40.59
N ILE A 36 -29.99 -24.91 -39.58
CA ILE A 36 -29.62 -24.13 -38.39
C ILE A 36 -28.76 -22.94 -38.83
N ARG A 37 -29.40 -21.78 -39.07
CA ARG A 37 -28.75 -20.50 -39.38
C ARG A 37 -28.81 -19.59 -38.16
N GLY A 38 -27.70 -18.91 -37.84
CA GLY A 38 -27.70 -17.87 -36.80
C GLY A 38 -26.58 -17.92 -35.75
N ARG A 39 -25.58 -18.80 -35.89
CA ARG A 39 -24.57 -19.02 -34.84
C ARG A 39 -23.46 -17.97 -34.70
N GLN A 40 -23.41 -16.98 -35.59
CA GLN A 40 -22.57 -15.80 -35.38
C GLN A 40 -22.95 -15.05 -34.10
N ARG A 41 -24.24 -15.08 -33.73
CA ARG A 41 -24.74 -14.46 -32.49
C ARG A 41 -24.16 -15.15 -31.25
N ASP A 42 -24.08 -16.48 -31.26
CA ASP A 42 -23.54 -17.26 -30.13
C ASP A 42 -22.03 -17.03 -29.96
N ILE A 43 -21.27 -16.99 -31.06
CA ILE A 43 -19.84 -16.65 -31.02
C ILE A 43 -19.65 -15.23 -30.47
N SER A 44 -20.46 -14.27 -30.93
CA SER A 44 -20.39 -12.88 -30.48
C SER A 44 -20.73 -12.75 -29.00
N TRP A 45 -21.77 -13.45 -28.53
CA TRP A 45 -22.13 -13.48 -27.10
C TRP A 45 -21.04 -14.10 -26.25
N ALA A 46 -20.48 -15.24 -26.66
CA ALA A 46 -19.39 -15.88 -25.93
C ALA A 46 -18.14 -14.98 -25.87
N LEU A 47 -17.82 -14.28 -26.96
CA LEU A 47 -16.73 -13.30 -26.98
C LEU A 47 -17.00 -12.12 -26.04
N ILE A 48 -18.20 -11.53 -26.09
CA ILE A 48 -18.58 -10.38 -25.24
C ILE A 48 -18.55 -10.78 -23.77
N ALA A 49 -19.18 -11.90 -23.40
CA ALA A 49 -19.23 -12.40 -22.04
C ALA A 49 -17.83 -12.70 -21.48
N LEU A 50 -16.92 -13.18 -22.34
CA LEU A 50 -15.54 -13.50 -21.97
C LEU A 50 -14.64 -12.26 -21.83
N THR A 51 -14.75 -11.30 -22.74
CA THR A 51 -13.76 -10.21 -22.87
C THR A 51 -14.18 -8.93 -22.16
N VAL A 52 -15.46 -8.54 -22.24
CA VAL A 52 -15.93 -7.25 -21.73
C VAL A 52 -15.77 -7.15 -20.20
N PRO A 53 -16.18 -8.13 -19.37
CA PRO A 53 -16.03 -8.03 -17.92
C PRO A 53 -14.55 -7.90 -17.49
N MET A 54 -13.67 -8.72 -18.07
CA MET A 54 -12.24 -8.71 -17.72
C MET A 54 -11.54 -7.41 -18.15
N MET A 55 -11.89 -6.87 -19.32
CA MET A 55 -11.40 -5.57 -19.80
C MET A 55 -11.89 -4.42 -18.92
N LEU A 56 -13.19 -4.40 -18.59
CA LEU A 56 -13.78 -3.34 -17.77
C LEU A 56 -13.17 -3.33 -16.37
N LEU A 57 -13.00 -4.49 -15.73
CA LEU A 57 -12.35 -4.57 -14.42
C LEU A 57 -10.89 -4.10 -14.47
N SER A 58 -10.14 -4.54 -15.47
CA SER A 58 -8.73 -4.14 -15.63
C SER A 58 -8.60 -2.63 -15.88
N TYR A 59 -9.48 -2.07 -16.72
CA TYR A 59 -9.55 -0.63 -16.96
C TYR A 59 -9.93 0.14 -15.69
N PHE A 60 -10.91 -0.35 -14.94
CA PHE A 60 -11.36 0.28 -13.70
C PHE A 60 -10.27 0.28 -12.62
N ILE A 61 -9.54 -0.82 -12.45
CA ILE A 61 -8.38 -0.89 -11.53
C ILE A 61 -7.32 0.14 -11.94
N LEU A 62 -6.98 0.23 -13.23
CA LEU A 62 -6.03 1.23 -13.73
C LEU A 62 -6.54 2.66 -13.51
N PHE A 63 -7.82 2.91 -13.76
CA PHE A 63 -8.45 4.20 -13.50
C PHE A 63 -8.30 4.62 -12.03
N LEU A 64 -8.59 3.71 -11.09
CA LEU A 64 -8.40 3.98 -9.66
C LEU A 64 -6.95 4.29 -9.33
N VAL A 65 -6.01 3.52 -9.90
CA VAL A 65 -4.57 3.74 -9.69
C VAL A 65 -4.15 5.11 -10.20
N PHE A 66 -4.58 5.53 -11.39
CA PHE A 66 -4.17 6.84 -11.94
C PHE A 66 -4.89 8.02 -11.28
N HIS A 67 -6.17 7.87 -10.93
CA HIS A 67 -6.98 8.96 -10.40
C HIS A 67 -6.69 9.26 -8.93
N TYR A 68 -6.49 8.22 -8.11
CA TYR A 68 -6.28 8.36 -6.66
C TYR A 68 -4.82 8.23 -6.24
N ARG A 69 -3.86 8.27 -7.17
CA ARG A 69 -2.44 8.20 -6.84
C ARG A 69 -2.02 9.41 -6.02
N VAL A 70 -1.37 9.15 -4.89
CA VAL A 70 -0.75 10.18 -4.05
C VAL A 70 0.75 10.03 -4.05
N ASN A 71 1.45 11.17 -3.98
CA ASN A 71 2.90 11.20 -3.87
C ASN A 71 3.27 11.57 -2.42
N PRO A 72 3.82 10.63 -1.62
CA PRO A 72 4.12 10.87 -0.20
C PRO A 72 5.29 11.85 0.03
N HIS A 73 6.03 12.20 -1.02
CA HIS A 73 7.22 13.06 -0.94
C HIS A 73 7.00 14.45 -1.54
N GLN A 74 5.75 14.93 -1.54
CA GLN A 74 5.50 16.32 -1.89
C GLN A 74 5.95 17.22 -0.74
N PHE A 75 6.55 18.35 -1.08
CA PHE A 75 6.97 19.39 -0.14
C PHE A 75 6.75 20.74 -0.79
N VAL A 76 6.45 21.77 0.00
CA VAL A 76 6.21 23.13 -0.51
C VAL A 76 7.52 23.73 -1.03
N THR A 77 8.60 23.56 -0.25
CA THR A 77 9.92 24.11 -0.56
C THR A 77 11.02 23.08 -0.29
N PRO A 78 12.17 23.16 -0.99
CA PRO A 78 13.27 22.20 -0.82
C PRO A 78 13.80 22.10 0.61
N ASN A 79 13.68 23.17 1.40
CA ASN A 79 14.11 23.20 2.80
C ASN A 79 13.23 22.32 3.70
N LEU A 80 11.95 22.18 3.36
CA LEU A 80 10.96 21.36 4.07
C LEU A 80 10.88 19.93 3.50
N ALA A 81 11.81 19.57 2.61
CA ALA A 81 11.88 18.23 2.05
C ALA A 81 12.28 17.21 3.13
N PHE A 82 11.59 16.08 3.15
CA PHE A 82 11.97 14.95 3.98
C PHE A 82 13.30 14.36 3.48
N ASN A 83 14.18 14.00 4.42
CA ASN A 83 15.43 13.30 4.12
C ASN A 83 15.09 11.88 3.63
N THR A 84 14.81 11.77 2.33
CA THR A 84 14.26 10.56 1.70
C THR A 84 15.40 9.65 1.26
N THR A 85 16.05 8.99 2.22
CA THR A 85 16.97 7.89 1.94
C THR A 85 16.28 6.63 1.41
N HIS A 86 14.95 6.55 1.47
CA HIS A 86 14.17 5.43 0.93
C HIS A 86 13.04 5.91 0.02
N LYS A 87 13.34 6.12 -1.26
CA LYS A 87 12.32 6.18 -2.30
C LYS A 87 11.92 4.74 -2.63
N ASP A 88 10.77 4.29 -2.13
CA ASP A 88 10.18 2.98 -2.43
C ASP A 88 9.79 2.91 -3.92
N SER A 89 10.76 2.63 -4.79
CA SER A 89 10.62 2.65 -6.26
C SER A 89 9.70 1.55 -6.84
N GLY A 90 9.16 0.66 -5.99
CA GLY A 90 8.28 -0.45 -6.38
C GLY A 90 6.83 -0.33 -5.91
N VAL A 91 6.43 0.84 -5.38
CA VAL A 91 5.17 1.00 -4.65
C VAL A 91 4.39 2.22 -5.13
N ILE A 92 3.07 2.08 -5.17
CA ILE A 92 2.12 3.17 -5.45
C ILE A 92 1.26 3.38 -4.20
N TYR A 93 1.06 4.63 -3.82
CA TYR A 93 0.15 5.01 -2.73
C TYR A 93 -1.15 5.53 -3.31
N LEU A 94 -2.29 5.02 -2.83
CA LEU A 94 -3.63 5.44 -3.26
C LEU A 94 -4.40 6.07 -2.10
N ASP A 95 -5.16 7.13 -2.36
CA ASP A 95 -5.93 7.90 -1.37
C ASP A 95 -7.22 7.22 -0.88
N PHE A 96 -7.12 5.94 -0.51
CA PHE A 96 -8.20 5.16 0.09
C PHE A 96 -7.64 3.87 0.68
N SER A 97 -8.44 3.13 1.45
CA SER A 97 -7.98 1.91 2.13
C SER A 97 -7.69 0.75 1.16
N ALA A 98 -6.70 -0.09 1.51
CA ALA A 98 -6.34 -1.27 0.72
C ALA A 98 -7.52 -2.22 0.53
N THR A 99 -8.42 -2.31 1.52
CA THR A 99 -9.61 -3.18 1.48
C THR A 99 -10.49 -2.88 0.27
N ILE A 100 -10.73 -1.61 -0.06
CA ILE A 100 -11.58 -1.26 -1.21
C ILE A 100 -10.88 -1.70 -2.51
N PHE A 101 -9.57 -1.43 -2.62
CA PHE A 101 -8.78 -1.77 -3.80
C PHE A 101 -8.78 -3.27 -4.09
N ILE A 102 -8.41 -4.07 -3.09
CA ILE A 102 -8.29 -5.53 -3.24
C ILE A 102 -9.67 -6.19 -3.43
N THR A 103 -10.74 -5.65 -2.85
CA THR A 103 -12.11 -6.16 -3.06
C THR A 103 -12.56 -6.03 -4.51
N LEU A 104 -12.17 -4.95 -5.18
CA LEU A 104 -12.50 -4.74 -6.60
C LEU A 104 -11.63 -5.61 -7.51
N ALA A 105 -10.35 -5.81 -7.15
CA ALA A 105 -9.45 -6.69 -7.89
C ALA A 105 -9.95 -8.15 -7.89
N SER A 106 -10.47 -8.63 -6.75
CA SER A 106 -10.92 -10.03 -6.57
C SER A 106 -12.16 -10.42 -7.38
N TRP A 107 -12.89 -9.45 -7.94
CA TRP A 107 -13.99 -9.75 -8.87
C TRP A 107 -13.48 -10.45 -10.12
N SER A 108 -12.26 -10.14 -10.57
CA SER A 108 -11.67 -10.79 -11.74
C SER A 108 -11.30 -12.26 -11.46
N SER A 109 -10.78 -12.59 -10.27
CA SER A 109 -10.46 -13.97 -9.87
C SER A 109 -11.72 -14.81 -9.65
N THR A 110 -12.83 -14.18 -9.27
CA THR A 110 -14.14 -14.83 -9.17
C THR A 110 -14.75 -15.12 -10.56
N LEU A 111 -14.58 -14.20 -11.52
CA LEU A 111 -15.12 -14.36 -12.88
C LEU A 111 -14.31 -15.34 -13.73
N ALA A 112 -12.98 -15.35 -13.63
CA ALA A 112 -12.14 -16.13 -14.54
C ALA A 112 -12.51 -17.64 -14.63
N PRO A 113 -12.80 -18.36 -13.52
CA PRO A 113 -13.25 -19.75 -13.60
C PRO A 113 -14.62 -19.93 -14.28
N LEU A 114 -15.55 -18.99 -14.04
CA LEU A 114 -16.89 -19.01 -14.63
C LEU A 114 -16.84 -18.80 -16.15
N LEU A 115 -15.84 -18.06 -16.63
CA LEU A 115 -15.68 -17.73 -18.04
C LEU A 115 -15.07 -18.86 -18.89
N VAL A 116 -14.53 -19.92 -18.26
CA VAL A 116 -13.96 -21.08 -18.97
C VAL A 116 -15.03 -21.81 -19.82
N GLY A 117 -16.30 -21.75 -19.43
CA GLY A 117 -17.40 -22.28 -20.24
C GLY A 117 -17.47 -21.63 -21.63
N PHE A 118 -17.33 -20.31 -21.71
CA PHE A 118 -17.35 -19.57 -22.98
C PHE A 118 -16.12 -19.88 -23.85
N ILE A 119 -14.95 -20.12 -23.24
CA ILE A 119 -13.76 -20.61 -23.93
C ILE A 119 -14.06 -21.94 -24.64
N VAL A 120 -14.72 -22.86 -23.94
CA VAL A 120 -15.12 -24.17 -24.48
C VAL A 120 -16.19 -24.01 -25.58
N THR A 121 -17.13 -23.08 -25.44
CA THR A 121 -18.09 -22.76 -26.49
C THR A 121 -17.39 -22.28 -27.75
N LEU A 122 -16.40 -21.39 -27.65
CA LEU A 122 -15.66 -20.87 -28.81
C LEU A 122 -14.83 -21.96 -29.51
N ILE A 123 -14.15 -22.84 -28.77
CA ILE A 123 -13.36 -23.92 -29.39
C ILE A 123 -14.23 -25.04 -29.98
N SER A 124 -15.51 -25.13 -29.61
CA SER A 124 -16.41 -26.15 -30.15
C SER A 124 -16.59 -26.03 -31.68
N TYR A 125 -16.54 -24.81 -32.24
CA TYR A 125 -16.68 -24.54 -33.67
C TYR A 125 -15.52 -25.10 -34.52
N PRO A 126 -14.24 -24.76 -34.25
CA PRO A 126 -13.13 -25.34 -34.99
C PRO A 126 -13.00 -26.85 -34.77
N VAL A 127 -13.40 -27.37 -33.61
CA VAL A 127 -13.46 -28.81 -33.35
C VAL A 127 -14.51 -29.48 -34.24
N ALA A 128 -15.73 -28.93 -34.31
CA ALA A 128 -16.77 -29.43 -35.20
C ALA A 128 -16.29 -29.42 -36.67
N ARG A 129 -15.64 -28.34 -37.12
CA ARG A 129 -15.06 -28.27 -38.48
C ARG A 129 -14.04 -29.37 -38.72
N SER A 130 -13.16 -29.67 -37.76
CA SER A 130 -12.18 -30.74 -37.89
C SER A 130 -12.84 -32.11 -38.02
N ILE A 131 -13.93 -32.34 -37.30
CA ILE A 131 -14.69 -33.60 -37.35
C ILE A 131 -15.40 -33.73 -38.70
N LEU A 132 -16.05 -32.66 -39.16
CA LEU A 132 -16.74 -32.63 -40.46
C LEU A 132 -15.77 -32.93 -41.60
N HIS A 133 -14.62 -32.26 -41.61
CA HIS A 133 -13.60 -32.46 -42.63
C HIS A 133 -13.06 -33.90 -42.63
N ALA A 134 -12.82 -34.50 -41.46
CA ALA A 134 -12.37 -35.89 -41.36
C ALA A 134 -13.42 -36.88 -41.88
N ALA A 135 -14.71 -36.59 -41.65
CA ALA A 135 -15.81 -37.38 -42.18
C ALA A 135 -15.93 -37.27 -43.71
N GLU A 136 -15.82 -36.06 -44.25
CA GLU A 136 -15.85 -35.80 -45.70
C GLU A 136 -14.64 -36.40 -46.43
N SER A 137 -13.45 -36.38 -45.81
CA SER A 137 -12.23 -36.93 -46.39
C SER A 137 -12.10 -38.45 -46.25
N GLY A 138 -13.02 -39.11 -45.54
CA GLY A 138 -12.97 -40.55 -45.27
C GLY A 138 -11.80 -40.99 -44.39
N ASP A 139 -11.20 -40.07 -43.61
CA ASP A 139 -10.07 -40.39 -42.72
C ASP A 139 -10.59 -40.97 -41.40
N THR A 140 -10.82 -42.28 -41.39
CA THR A 140 -11.37 -42.99 -40.23
C THR A 140 -10.47 -42.94 -39.00
N ALA A 141 -9.17 -42.66 -39.16
CA ALA A 141 -8.24 -42.53 -38.04
C ALA A 141 -8.34 -41.18 -37.31
N GLU A 142 -8.97 -40.16 -37.94
CA GLU A 142 -9.20 -38.84 -37.33
C GLU A 142 -10.59 -38.66 -36.72
N LEU A 143 -11.51 -39.58 -37.01
CA LEU A 143 -12.84 -39.63 -36.41
C LEU A 143 -12.77 -39.97 -34.92
N LEU A 144 -13.77 -39.53 -34.16
CA LEU A 144 -13.85 -39.82 -32.73
C LEU A 144 -14.40 -41.23 -32.51
N THR A 145 -13.75 -41.98 -31.62
CA THR A 145 -14.38 -43.17 -31.04
C THR A 145 -15.57 -42.77 -30.15
N PRO A 146 -16.53 -43.67 -29.87
CA PRO A 146 -17.66 -43.36 -29.00
C PRO A 146 -17.25 -42.83 -27.61
N TYR A 147 -16.14 -43.34 -27.06
CA TYR A 147 -15.60 -42.85 -25.79
C TYR A 147 -14.91 -41.47 -25.93
N GLU A 148 -14.21 -41.20 -27.03
CA GLU A 148 -13.66 -39.86 -27.28
C GLU A 148 -14.76 -38.83 -27.47
N LEU A 149 -15.87 -39.20 -28.12
CA LEU A 149 -17.06 -38.35 -28.27
C LEU A 149 -17.70 -38.07 -26.90
N SER A 150 -17.82 -39.06 -26.03
CA SER A 150 -18.38 -38.85 -24.68
C SER A 150 -17.51 -37.90 -23.84
N LEU A 151 -16.18 -37.96 -23.98
CA LEU A 151 -15.26 -36.99 -23.37
C LEU A 151 -15.46 -35.57 -23.92
N VAL A 152 -15.61 -35.40 -25.24
CA VAL A 152 -15.89 -34.10 -25.87
C VAL A 152 -17.21 -33.53 -25.35
N LEU A 153 -18.28 -34.34 -25.32
CA LEU A 153 -19.58 -33.95 -24.80
C LEU A 153 -19.50 -33.52 -23.32
N ARG A 154 -18.73 -34.25 -22.52
CA ARG A 154 -18.52 -33.91 -21.11
C ARG A 154 -17.78 -32.58 -20.94
N ILE A 155 -16.78 -32.29 -21.78
CA ILE A 155 -16.07 -31.02 -21.74
C ILE A 155 -17.00 -29.86 -22.15
N LEU A 156 -17.83 -30.06 -23.18
CA LEU A 156 -18.85 -29.10 -23.61
C LEU A 156 -19.89 -28.82 -22.52
N ALA A 157 -20.36 -29.85 -21.84
CA ALA A 157 -21.38 -29.72 -20.79
C ALA A 157 -20.81 -29.22 -19.46
N SER A 158 -19.57 -29.60 -19.14
CA SER A 158 -18.91 -29.30 -17.87
C SER A 158 -17.45 -28.91 -18.10
N SER A 159 -17.21 -27.61 -18.23
CA SER A 159 -15.88 -27.04 -18.51
C SER A 159 -14.97 -26.94 -17.28
N GLY A 160 -15.08 -27.89 -16.34
CA GLY A 160 -14.37 -27.88 -15.06
C GLY A 160 -13.22 -28.90 -14.97
N LEU A 161 -12.53 -28.89 -13.83
CA LEU A 161 -11.41 -29.80 -13.55
C LEU A 161 -11.77 -31.28 -13.65
N GLY A 162 -13.04 -31.64 -13.35
CA GLY A 162 -13.50 -33.02 -13.41
C GLY A 162 -13.48 -33.61 -14.83
N SER A 163 -13.80 -32.84 -15.86
CA SER A 163 -13.74 -33.34 -17.25
C SER A 163 -12.29 -33.48 -17.72
N LEU A 164 -11.40 -32.58 -17.30
CA LEU A 164 -9.97 -32.68 -17.56
C LEU A 164 -9.33 -33.88 -16.83
N TRP A 165 -9.71 -34.15 -15.59
CA TRP A 165 -9.25 -35.32 -14.83
C TRP A 165 -9.64 -36.64 -15.48
N GLN A 166 -10.83 -36.72 -16.09
CA GLN A 166 -11.25 -37.90 -16.82
C GLN A 166 -10.49 -38.10 -18.12
N TRP A 167 -10.25 -37.02 -18.86
CA TRP A 167 -9.35 -37.09 -20.01
C TRP A 167 -7.94 -37.52 -19.58
N LEU A 168 -7.42 -36.98 -18.46
CA LEU A 168 -6.12 -37.33 -17.93
C LEU A 168 -6.07 -38.81 -17.54
N SER A 169 -7.08 -39.30 -16.83
CA SER A 169 -7.18 -40.72 -16.45
C SER A 169 -7.28 -41.63 -17.67
N TYR A 170 -8.04 -41.24 -18.70
CA TYR A 170 -8.06 -41.92 -19.98
C TYR A 170 -6.68 -41.93 -20.68
N THR A 171 -5.93 -40.82 -20.64
CA THR A 171 -4.58 -40.77 -21.23
C THR A 171 -3.53 -41.56 -20.46
N LEU A 172 -3.58 -41.56 -19.12
CA LEU A 172 -2.55 -42.15 -18.26
C LEU A 172 -2.85 -43.62 -17.90
N ARG A 173 -4.11 -43.96 -17.55
CA ARG A 173 -4.47 -45.31 -17.08
C ARG A 173 -4.66 -46.31 -18.21
N TRP A 174 -5.15 -45.88 -19.38
CA TRP A 174 -5.42 -46.81 -20.48
C TRP A 174 -4.20 -47.04 -21.39
N GLY A 175 -3.13 -46.25 -21.23
CA GLY A 175 -1.79 -46.54 -21.76
C GLY A 175 -1.77 -47.06 -23.20
N ARG A 176 -1.19 -48.26 -23.38
CA ARG A 176 -1.07 -48.96 -24.69
C ARG A 176 -2.36 -49.59 -25.22
N LYS A 177 -3.42 -49.68 -24.42
CA LYS A 177 -4.71 -50.28 -24.82
C LYS A 177 -5.64 -49.29 -25.54
N ARG A 178 -5.13 -48.09 -25.86
CA ARG A 178 -5.91 -46.97 -26.38
C ARG A 178 -5.70 -46.82 -27.89
N GLU A 179 -6.79 -46.52 -28.59
CA GLU A 179 -6.75 -46.06 -29.99
C GLU A 179 -6.01 -44.73 -30.18
N LYS A 180 -5.51 -44.49 -31.40
CA LYS A 180 -4.79 -43.26 -31.75
C LYS A 180 -5.71 -42.05 -31.59
N ARG A 181 -5.21 -40.99 -30.94
CA ARG A 181 -6.04 -39.86 -30.49
C ARG A 181 -6.47 -38.98 -31.67
N SER A 182 -7.75 -38.63 -31.73
CA SER A 182 -8.24 -37.63 -32.68
C SER A 182 -7.65 -36.23 -32.40
N LYS A 183 -7.39 -35.46 -33.46
CA LYS A 183 -6.93 -34.06 -33.37
C LYS A 183 -7.97 -33.17 -32.67
N ALA A 184 -9.25 -33.47 -32.90
CA ALA A 184 -10.40 -32.82 -32.28
C ALA A 184 -10.33 -32.87 -30.75
N LEU A 185 -10.20 -34.07 -30.16
CA LEU A 185 -10.11 -34.24 -28.71
C LEU A 185 -8.88 -33.54 -28.13
N LYS A 186 -7.71 -33.65 -28.78
CA LYS A 186 -6.48 -32.99 -28.31
C LYS A 186 -6.62 -31.46 -28.31
N THR A 187 -7.20 -30.88 -29.35
CA THR A 187 -7.38 -29.43 -29.46
C THR A 187 -8.32 -28.90 -28.40
N MET A 188 -9.41 -29.62 -28.15
CA MET A 188 -10.39 -29.25 -27.14
C MET A 188 -9.82 -29.32 -25.72
N THR A 189 -9.14 -30.42 -25.37
CA THR A 189 -8.60 -30.62 -24.02
C THR A 189 -7.44 -29.69 -23.72
N THR A 190 -6.58 -29.41 -24.71
CA THR A 190 -5.49 -28.42 -24.55
C THR A 190 -6.02 -27.01 -24.36
N THR A 191 -7.08 -26.62 -25.06
CA THR A 191 -7.72 -25.31 -24.88
C THR A 191 -8.39 -25.19 -23.52
N LEU A 192 -9.10 -26.23 -23.07
CA LEU A 192 -9.66 -26.29 -21.72
C LEU A 192 -8.56 -26.19 -20.65
N ALA A 193 -7.48 -26.95 -20.79
CA ALA A 193 -6.34 -26.93 -19.89
C ALA A 193 -5.73 -25.52 -19.79
N LEU A 194 -5.57 -24.85 -20.94
CA LEU A 194 -5.05 -23.49 -21.00
C LEU A 194 -6.00 -22.48 -20.33
N GLY A 195 -7.32 -22.59 -20.56
CA GLY A 195 -8.31 -21.73 -19.91
C GLY A 195 -8.31 -21.90 -18.39
N LEU A 196 -8.26 -23.14 -17.90
CA LEU A 196 -8.17 -23.44 -16.47
C LEU A 196 -6.84 -22.96 -15.86
N LEU A 197 -5.73 -23.12 -16.58
CA LEU A 197 -4.41 -22.62 -16.15
C LEU A 197 -4.40 -21.10 -16.02
N LEU A 198 -4.94 -20.38 -16.99
CA LEU A 198 -5.04 -18.91 -16.93
C LEU A 198 -5.97 -18.47 -15.81
N SER A 199 -7.12 -19.15 -15.63
CA SER A 199 -8.01 -18.88 -14.50
C SER A 199 -7.31 -19.07 -13.15
N PHE A 200 -6.51 -20.13 -13.00
CA PHE A 200 -5.70 -20.35 -11.82
C PHE A 200 -4.60 -19.27 -11.64
N LEU A 201 -3.99 -18.81 -12.73
CA LEU A 201 -3.02 -17.72 -12.69
C LEU A 201 -3.65 -16.40 -12.22
N VAL A 202 -4.87 -16.08 -12.67
CA VAL A 202 -5.62 -14.90 -12.19
C VAL A 202 -5.88 -15.03 -10.68
N LEU A 203 -6.30 -16.21 -10.20
CA LEU A 203 -6.49 -16.47 -8.76
C LEU A 203 -5.19 -16.32 -7.95
N LEU A 204 -4.07 -16.85 -8.44
CA LEU A 204 -2.78 -16.75 -7.76
C LEU A 204 -2.28 -15.31 -7.68
N THR A 205 -2.37 -14.56 -8.78
CA THR A 205 -1.92 -13.16 -8.83
C THR A 205 -2.81 -12.25 -8.00
N ASP A 206 -4.13 -12.51 -7.96
CA ASP A 206 -5.06 -11.84 -7.06
C ASP A 206 -4.72 -12.11 -5.59
N SER A 207 -4.49 -13.37 -5.22
CA SER A 207 -4.05 -13.74 -3.87
C SER A 207 -2.74 -13.04 -3.50
N TRP A 208 -1.79 -12.99 -4.43
CA TRP A 208 -0.53 -12.27 -4.21
C TRP A 208 -0.76 -10.76 -4.01
N LEU A 209 -1.65 -10.15 -4.78
CA LEU A 209 -2.02 -8.74 -4.62
C LEU A 209 -2.67 -8.49 -3.25
N HIS A 210 -3.55 -9.38 -2.79
CA HIS A 210 -4.16 -9.33 -1.46
C HIS A 210 -3.12 -9.37 -0.33
N PHE A 211 -2.13 -10.25 -0.42
CA PHE A 211 -1.08 -10.36 0.60
C PHE A 211 -0.10 -9.20 0.58
N ALA A 212 0.19 -8.65 -0.61
CA ALA A 212 1.21 -7.62 -0.77
C ALA A 212 0.67 -6.20 -0.55
N THR A 213 -0.64 -6.01 -0.66
CA THR A 213 -1.28 -4.70 -0.48
C THR A 213 -1.69 -4.50 0.97
N GLU A 214 -1.27 -3.38 1.56
CA GLU A 214 -1.54 -3.04 2.95
C GLU A 214 -2.04 -1.60 3.06
N THR A 215 -2.77 -1.28 4.14
CA THR A 215 -3.15 0.11 4.44
C THR A 215 -2.11 0.68 5.39
N VAL A 216 -1.47 1.76 5.00
CA VAL A 216 -0.46 2.44 5.82
C VAL A 216 -0.92 3.85 6.16
N LEU A 217 -0.56 4.31 7.35
CA LEU A 217 -0.73 5.70 7.73
C LEU A 217 0.46 6.49 7.19
N ILE A 218 0.22 7.42 6.27
CA ILE A 218 1.24 8.38 5.84
C ILE A 218 0.80 9.79 6.18
N ASN A 219 1.76 10.63 6.52
CA ASN A 219 1.53 12.04 6.73
C ASN A 219 1.71 12.76 5.40
N LEU A 220 0.60 13.11 4.75
CA LEU A 220 0.63 13.87 3.51
C LEU A 220 0.79 15.36 3.80
N THR A 221 1.62 16.03 3.02
CA THR A 221 1.74 17.48 3.09
C THR A 221 0.60 18.12 2.32
N THR A 222 -0.26 18.86 3.00
CA THR A 222 -1.26 19.68 2.32
C THR A 222 -0.63 21.02 1.94
N LEU A 223 -0.65 21.37 0.65
CA LEU A 223 -0.26 22.69 0.12
C LEU A 223 -1.25 23.80 0.50
N ARG A 224 -2.05 23.58 1.56
CA ARG A 224 -3.00 24.57 2.01
C ARG A 224 -2.19 25.72 2.59
N ASN A 225 -2.32 26.91 2.00
CA ASN A 225 -2.07 28.16 2.70
C ASN A 225 -3.18 28.31 3.74
N PRO A 226 -3.01 28.02 5.04
CA PRO A 226 -3.85 28.63 6.04
C PRO A 226 -3.80 30.14 5.84
N ASP A 227 -4.98 30.76 5.95
CA ASP A 227 -5.17 32.20 5.75
C ASP A 227 -4.28 33.04 6.69
N THR A 228 -3.70 32.41 7.73
CA THR A 228 -2.72 33.02 8.63
C THR A 228 -1.55 32.05 8.96
N PRO A 229 -0.29 32.38 8.59
CA PRO A 229 0.87 31.60 8.97
C PRO A 229 1.07 31.56 10.50
N PRO A 230 1.55 30.43 11.06
CA PRO A 230 1.82 30.33 12.48
C PRO A 230 2.93 31.30 12.89
N SER A 231 2.75 31.94 14.06
CA SER A 231 3.69 32.95 14.58
C SER A 231 4.77 32.31 15.44
N TYR A 232 5.60 31.46 14.83
CA TYR A 232 6.68 30.73 15.52
C TYR A 232 8.08 31.30 15.24
N SER A 233 8.19 32.38 14.47
CA SER A 233 9.41 33.18 14.40
C SER A 233 9.40 34.26 15.47
N PHE A 234 10.56 34.85 15.74
CA PHE A 234 10.71 35.92 16.71
C PHE A 234 11.40 37.12 16.08
N ALA A 235 10.87 38.31 16.37
CA ALA A 235 11.48 39.58 16.00
C ALA A 235 11.50 40.51 17.22
N LEU A 236 12.32 41.55 17.16
CA LEU A 236 12.28 42.61 18.16
C LEU A 236 10.92 43.30 18.16
N THR A 237 10.44 43.68 19.34
CA THR A 237 9.28 44.58 19.45
C THR A 237 9.59 45.90 18.73
N PRO A 238 8.59 46.62 18.19
CA PRO A 238 8.83 47.90 17.51
C PRO A 238 9.54 48.93 18.39
N ALA A 239 9.28 48.90 19.70
CA ALA A 239 10.00 49.72 20.69
C ALA A 239 11.49 49.35 20.73
N CYS A 240 11.83 48.06 20.78
CA CYS A 240 13.22 47.59 20.72
C CYS A 240 13.92 47.82 19.40
N ALA A 241 13.20 47.74 18.28
CA ALA A 241 13.77 47.99 16.98
C ALA A 241 14.16 49.47 16.77
N THR A 242 13.50 50.41 17.48
CA THR A 242 13.70 51.86 17.29
C THR A 242 14.52 52.52 18.40
N LEU A 243 14.35 52.10 19.65
CA LEU A 243 15.08 52.63 20.81
C LEU A 243 16.47 52.00 20.98
N GLY A 244 16.79 50.95 20.22
CA GLY A 244 18.05 50.23 20.32
C GLY A 244 18.28 49.71 21.74
N ASN A 245 19.30 50.24 22.40
CA ASN A 245 19.78 49.75 23.70
C ASN A 245 18.84 50.07 24.88
N ASP A 246 17.85 50.95 24.73
CA ASP A 246 16.98 51.45 25.83
C ASP A 246 15.65 50.69 25.99
N CYS A 247 15.44 49.58 25.29
CA CYS A 247 14.11 48.97 25.18
C CYS A 247 13.69 48.02 26.31
N ILE A 248 14.17 48.28 27.52
CA ILE A 248 13.95 47.39 28.66
C ILE A 248 12.56 47.66 29.24
N PHE A 249 11.70 46.64 29.21
CA PHE A 249 10.33 46.72 29.70
C PHE A 249 10.28 46.88 31.22
N ASN A 250 9.18 47.48 31.67
CA ASN A 250 8.94 47.99 33.02
C ASN A 250 9.23 46.93 34.11
N HIS A 251 9.97 47.36 35.12
CA HIS A 251 10.61 46.56 36.16
C HIS A 251 9.65 45.89 37.18
N SER A 252 8.44 45.48 36.80
CA SER A 252 7.44 44.99 37.75
C SER A 252 6.90 43.58 37.46
N GLU A 253 7.19 42.98 36.32
CA GLU A 253 6.63 41.67 35.93
C GLU A 253 7.72 40.58 35.84
N TYR A 254 7.89 39.85 36.96
CA TYR A 254 8.76 38.67 37.10
C TYR A 254 8.27 37.46 36.28
N THR A 255 6.97 37.42 35.99
CA THR A 255 6.29 36.24 35.49
C THR A 255 6.77 35.77 34.11
N PRO A 256 7.00 36.62 33.08
CA PRO A 256 7.31 36.11 31.73
C PRO A 256 8.69 35.45 31.64
N THR A 257 9.68 35.95 32.39
CA THR A 257 11.04 35.40 32.43
C THR A 257 11.06 34.05 33.12
N GLN A 258 10.38 33.94 34.28
CA GLN A 258 10.28 32.69 35.01
C GLN A 258 9.49 31.65 34.20
N ASP A 259 8.38 32.06 33.58
CA ASP A 259 7.55 31.19 32.76
C ASP A 259 8.34 30.61 31.56
N ALA A 260 9.26 31.39 31.00
CA ALA A 260 10.12 30.93 29.91
C ALA A 260 11.22 29.97 30.37
N LEU A 261 11.76 30.16 31.58
CA LEU A 261 12.75 29.27 32.18
C LEU A 261 12.13 27.95 32.64
N ASP A 262 10.92 27.99 33.17
CA ASP A 262 10.15 26.84 33.66
C ASP A 262 9.38 26.10 32.54
N ASP A 263 9.55 26.54 31.28
CA ASP A 263 8.85 25.99 30.11
C ASP A 263 7.30 26.07 30.20
N THR A 264 6.75 27.00 30.98
CA THR A 264 5.30 27.23 31.17
C THR A 264 4.73 28.38 30.31
N SER A 265 5.59 29.14 29.64
CA SER A 265 5.19 30.25 28.77
C SER A 265 4.32 29.80 27.60
N LYS A 266 3.25 30.56 27.34
CA LYS A 266 2.30 30.32 26.23
C LYS A 266 2.76 30.90 24.89
N THR A 267 3.82 31.71 24.86
CA THR A 267 4.24 32.45 23.67
C THR A 267 5.58 32.02 23.13
N THR A 268 6.42 31.43 23.98
CA THR A 268 7.85 31.25 23.74
C THR A 268 8.36 30.08 24.57
N ARG A 269 9.45 29.46 24.13
CA ARG A 269 10.17 28.46 24.91
C ARG A 269 11.66 28.59 24.65
N ILE A 270 12.47 28.35 25.69
CA ILE A 270 13.92 28.34 25.55
C ILE A 270 14.37 26.91 25.27
N LYS A 271 14.87 26.68 24.05
CA LYS A 271 15.30 25.37 23.59
C LYS A 271 16.81 25.33 23.43
N THR A 272 17.37 24.14 23.48
CA THR A 272 18.79 23.89 23.28
C THR A 272 18.97 22.94 22.10
N HIS A 273 19.91 23.22 21.23
CA HIS A 273 20.26 22.37 20.10
C HIS A 273 21.78 22.30 19.94
N THR A 274 22.29 21.09 19.73
CA THR A 274 23.68 20.86 19.39
C THR A 274 23.74 20.69 17.88
N ASP A 275 24.48 21.57 17.21
CA ASP A 275 24.64 21.52 15.76
C ASP A 275 25.59 20.37 15.39
N ASP A 276 25.17 19.50 14.47
CA ASP A 276 25.94 18.33 14.05
C ASP A 276 27.23 18.71 13.32
N LEU A 277 27.28 19.89 12.66
CA LEU A 277 28.45 20.32 11.89
C LEU A 277 29.58 20.83 12.78
N ASP A 278 29.26 21.68 13.75
CA ASP A 278 30.25 22.34 14.61
C ASP A 278 30.40 21.63 15.98
N SER A 279 29.52 20.68 16.31
CA SER A 279 29.43 20.05 17.65
C SER A 279 29.19 21.05 18.79
N GLU A 280 28.66 22.23 18.46
CA GLU A 280 28.44 23.33 19.38
C GLU A 280 27.00 23.39 19.85
N THR A 281 26.80 23.68 21.13
CA THR A 281 25.45 23.76 21.73
C THR A 281 24.98 25.21 21.81
N TYR A 282 23.84 25.48 21.19
CA TYR A 282 23.19 26.78 21.16
C TYR A 282 21.89 26.74 21.95
N THR A 283 21.62 27.81 22.68
CA THR A 283 20.32 28.05 23.30
C THR A 283 19.55 29.04 22.45
N TYR A 284 18.32 28.74 22.05
CA TYR A 284 17.54 29.58 21.14
C TYR A 284 16.08 29.72 21.56
N LEU A 285 15.41 30.77 21.05
CA LEU A 285 13.98 30.97 21.25
C LEU A 285 13.19 30.13 20.26
N GLY A 286 12.37 29.22 20.77
CA GLY A 286 11.47 28.39 19.97
C GLY A 286 10.01 28.66 20.30
N PRO A 287 9.09 28.08 19.52
CA PRO A 287 7.67 28.13 19.83
C PRO A 287 7.36 27.40 21.15
N PRO A 288 6.25 27.78 21.81
CA PRO A 288 5.77 27.12 23.02
C PRO A 288 5.39 25.66 22.72
N GLN A 289 5.12 24.89 23.77
CA GLN A 289 4.61 23.53 23.58
C GLN A 289 3.15 23.58 23.08
N ASP A 290 2.96 23.22 21.82
CA ASP A 290 1.67 23.23 21.13
C ASP A 290 1.45 21.88 20.45
N PRO A 291 0.32 21.18 20.67
CA PRO A 291 -0.03 19.96 19.95
C PRO A 291 0.03 20.10 18.42
N GLY A 292 -0.23 21.30 17.89
CA GLY A 292 -0.17 21.60 16.46
C GLY A 292 1.23 21.50 15.85
N LEU A 293 2.30 21.58 16.66
CA LEU A 293 3.68 21.42 16.18
C LEU A 293 3.98 20.01 15.66
N ASN A 294 3.25 18.99 16.12
CA ASN A 294 3.45 17.62 15.67
C ASN A 294 3.05 17.44 14.19
N SER A 295 2.10 18.23 13.70
CA SER A 295 1.62 18.20 12.32
C SER A 295 2.15 19.36 11.49
N LEU A 296 3.11 20.15 11.97
CA LEU A 296 3.62 21.32 11.26
C LEU A 296 5.13 21.22 11.05
N ASP A 297 5.55 21.42 9.80
CA ASP A 297 6.94 21.67 9.45
C ASP A 297 7.09 23.13 9.06
N TYR A 298 8.17 23.76 9.50
CA TYR A 298 8.35 25.20 9.31
C TYR A 298 9.82 25.62 9.34
N THR A 299 10.10 26.74 8.67
CA THR A 299 11.37 27.48 8.81
C THR A 299 11.09 28.79 9.52
N ALA A 300 11.80 29.03 10.63
CA ALA A 300 11.63 30.19 11.48
C ALA A 300 12.92 31.00 11.61
N ARG A 301 12.74 32.31 11.83
CA ARG A 301 13.80 33.21 12.28
C ARG A 301 13.69 33.41 13.77
N SER A 302 14.81 33.35 14.47
CA SER A 302 14.86 33.50 15.92
C SER A 302 16.21 34.06 16.36
N PHE A 303 16.45 34.07 17.67
CA PHE A 303 17.70 34.47 18.29
C PHE A 303 18.26 33.31 19.09
N ALA A 304 19.59 33.16 19.04
CA ALA A 304 20.32 32.18 19.83
C ALA A 304 21.45 32.83 20.62
N VAL A 305 21.81 32.21 21.74
CA VAL A 305 22.88 32.62 22.64
C VAL A 305 23.76 31.40 22.87
N LYS A 306 25.07 31.63 22.76
CA LYS A 306 26.10 30.66 23.14
C LYS A 306 27.04 31.34 24.12
N THR A 307 27.15 30.78 25.32
CA THR A 307 28.13 31.17 26.32
C THR A 307 29.19 30.10 26.42
N SER A 308 30.44 30.50 26.57
CA SER A 308 31.58 29.63 26.86
C SER A 308 32.35 30.21 28.03
N CYS A 309 32.54 29.41 29.07
CA CYS A 309 33.19 29.82 30.31
C CYS A 309 34.44 28.99 30.54
N THR A 310 35.54 29.66 30.88
CA THR A 310 36.81 29.02 31.29
C THR A 310 37.22 29.49 32.66
N LEU A 311 37.84 28.62 33.46
CA LEU A 311 38.41 29.00 34.75
C LEU A 311 39.67 29.83 34.55
N LEU A 312 39.93 30.75 35.48
CA LEU A 312 41.05 31.67 35.44
C LEU A 312 42.24 31.15 36.27
N GLU A 313 42.71 29.93 35.98
CA GLU A 313 43.67 29.22 36.85
C GLU A 313 45.07 29.86 36.94
N ASP A 314 45.47 30.72 35.98
CA ASP A 314 46.89 31.17 35.87
C ASP A 314 47.14 32.68 36.02
N ARG A 315 46.12 33.53 36.14
CA ARG A 315 46.31 35.01 36.09
C ARG A 315 46.22 35.75 37.41
N CYS A 316 45.82 35.07 38.49
CA CYS A 316 45.70 35.68 39.80
C CYS A 316 46.50 34.88 40.84
N PRO A 317 47.79 35.19 41.05
CA PRO A 317 48.57 34.55 42.10
C PRO A 317 47.90 34.80 43.46
N ARG A 318 47.60 33.71 44.17
CA ARG A 318 46.84 33.63 45.43
C ARG A 318 47.36 34.50 46.61
N SER A 319 48.43 35.27 46.42
CA SER A 319 49.20 35.91 47.50
C SER A 319 49.10 37.44 47.59
N VAL A 320 48.24 38.12 46.84
CA VAL A 320 48.08 39.58 46.96
C VAL A 320 46.61 39.97 47.11
N MET A 321 46.05 39.73 48.30
CA MET A 321 44.85 40.42 48.80
C MET A 321 45.29 41.59 49.71
N LYS A 322 45.53 42.77 49.14
CA LYS A 322 45.58 44.04 49.88
C LYS A 322 44.61 45.06 49.29
N LEU A 323 43.60 45.48 50.06
CA LEU A 323 42.88 46.73 49.79
C LEU A 323 43.89 47.88 49.75
N ASN A 324 43.98 48.63 48.66
CA ASN A 324 44.28 50.05 48.70
C ASN A 324 44.04 50.76 47.35
N ASP A 325 43.12 51.72 47.44
CA ASP A 325 43.02 53.03 46.81
C ASP A 325 43.78 53.30 45.49
N GLY A 326 42.99 53.39 44.41
CA GLY A 326 43.22 54.32 43.32
C GLY A 326 44.11 53.86 42.15
N THR A 327 43.50 53.93 40.96
CA THR A 327 44.07 54.01 39.60
C THR A 327 44.24 52.72 38.79
N ASP A 328 43.32 52.55 37.83
CA ASP A 328 43.52 52.22 36.41
C ASP A 328 44.46 51.05 36.03
N ALA A 329 44.09 49.83 36.41
CA ALA A 329 44.20 48.60 35.58
C ALA A 329 43.70 47.38 36.38
N TRP A 330 42.72 46.66 35.84
CA TRP A 330 42.05 45.54 36.50
C TRP A 330 43.03 44.40 36.84
N SER A 331 43.41 44.31 38.13
CA SER A 331 44.00 43.12 38.74
C SER A 331 42.98 42.53 39.73
N CYS A 332 43.09 41.24 40.07
CA CYS A 332 42.13 40.48 40.89
C CYS A 332 41.78 41.03 42.30
N LEU A 333 42.18 42.26 42.60
CA LEU A 333 42.18 42.85 43.93
C LEU A 333 41.11 43.93 44.16
N ASP A 334 40.61 44.61 43.12
CA ASP A 334 39.66 45.70 43.30
C ASP A 334 38.20 45.25 43.48
N LEU A 335 37.92 43.95 43.33
CA LEU A 335 36.57 43.40 43.50
C LEU A 335 36.10 43.32 44.96
N LEU A 336 37.00 43.48 45.93
CA LEU A 336 36.74 43.28 47.36
C LEU A 336 36.36 44.56 48.12
N ILE A 337 36.59 45.76 47.53
CA ILE A 337 36.41 47.06 48.21
C ILE A 337 34.92 47.44 48.38
N SER A 338 33.98 46.69 47.81
CA SER A 338 32.53 46.93 47.97
C SER A 338 31.80 45.86 48.83
N LEU A 339 32.51 45.01 49.55
CA LEU A 339 31.89 43.91 50.33
C LEU A 339 31.38 44.30 51.72
N GLU A 340 31.78 45.46 52.27
CA GLU A 340 31.32 45.89 53.60
C GLU A 340 29.87 46.40 53.64
N ASP A 341 29.25 46.70 52.48
CA ASP A 341 27.90 47.28 52.41
C ASP A 341 26.79 46.32 51.89
N MET A 342 27.07 45.06 51.59
CA MET A 342 26.08 44.17 50.97
C MET A 342 25.26 43.34 51.98
N TYR A 343 24.21 43.95 52.53
CA TYR A 343 23.00 43.22 52.90
C TYR A 343 22.24 42.85 51.60
N ASN A 344 22.39 41.61 51.11
CA ASN A 344 21.70 41.02 49.93
C ASN A 344 22.07 41.63 48.56
N PRO A 345 23.09 41.08 47.88
CA PRO A 345 22.83 39.94 47.00
C PRO A 345 23.89 38.81 47.04
N LEU A 346 23.46 37.59 46.67
CA LEU A 346 24.24 36.35 46.68
C LEU A 346 25.28 36.23 45.54
N TYR A 347 25.30 37.15 44.58
CA TYR A 347 26.30 37.21 43.50
C TYR A 347 26.31 38.59 42.82
N GLN A 348 27.36 38.90 42.06
CA GLN A 348 27.52 40.10 41.23
C GLN A 348 28.12 39.73 39.87
N MET A 349 27.60 40.32 38.79
CA MET A 349 28.15 40.15 37.43
C MET A 349 28.80 41.44 36.95
N PHE A 350 30.01 41.32 36.40
CA PHE A 350 30.76 42.41 35.79
C PHE A 350 30.92 42.13 34.31
N PHE A 351 30.66 43.11 33.44
CA PHE A 351 30.73 42.96 31.99
C PHE A 351 31.93 43.71 31.41
N TYR A 352 32.54 43.15 30.38
CA TYR A 352 33.75 43.65 29.74
C TYR A 352 33.63 43.62 28.21
N THR A 353 34.33 44.53 27.54
CA THR A 353 34.37 44.65 26.06
C THR A 353 35.43 43.78 25.41
N ASN A 354 36.41 43.30 26.19
CA ASN A 354 37.54 42.52 25.69
C ASN A 354 37.73 41.20 26.44
N SER A 355 38.33 40.22 25.74
CA SER A 355 38.62 38.89 26.29
C SER A 355 39.62 38.90 27.45
N SER A 356 40.41 39.97 27.56
CA SER A 356 41.34 40.19 28.68
C SER A 356 40.66 40.78 29.92
N MET A 357 39.38 41.15 29.85
CA MET A 357 38.59 41.70 30.95
C MET A 357 39.22 42.95 31.60
N THR A 358 39.90 43.78 30.79
CA THR A 358 40.56 45.00 31.28
C THR A 358 39.75 46.26 31.05
N GLN A 359 38.71 46.18 30.20
CA GLN A 359 37.83 47.30 29.89
C GLN A 359 36.42 47.02 30.40
N ASN A 360 36.07 47.65 31.52
CA ASN A 360 34.77 47.49 32.16
C ASN A 360 33.66 48.21 31.36
N SER A 361 32.60 47.47 31.03
CA SER A 361 31.39 47.96 30.37
C SER A 361 30.13 47.50 31.14
N THR A 362 30.22 47.40 32.46
CA THR A 362 29.11 47.00 33.34
C THR A 362 27.96 48.01 33.29
N VAL A 363 28.22 49.29 33.03
CA VAL A 363 27.19 50.34 32.90
C VAL A 363 27.09 50.87 31.45
N GLY A 364 28.02 50.46 30.58
CA GLY A 364 28.15 50.96 29.22
C GLY A 364 27.54 50.05 28.15
N THR A 365 27.52 50.55 26.90
CA THR A 365 27.21 49.75 25.72
C THR A 365 28.40 48.86 25.34
N LEU A 366 28.13 47.76 24.66
CA LEU A 366 29.12 46.91 24.02
C LEU A 366 29.63 47.55 22.74
N ASP A 367 30.93 47.38 22.53
CA ASP A 367 31.63 47.77 21.31
C ASP A 367 31.78 46.59 20.33
N SER A 368 31.50 45.36 20.78
CA SER A 368 31.65 44.12 20.03
C SER A 368 30.65 43.03 20.47
N ASN A 369 30.36 42.08 19.57
CA ASN A 369 29.70 40.80 19.85
C ASN A 369 30.72 39.73 19.43
N PRO A 370 31.25 38.89 20.34
CA PRO A 370 30.77 38.56 21.70
C PRO A 370 31.04 39.62 22.77
N PHE A 371 30.31 39.51 23.88
CA PHE A 371 30.62 40.21 25.14
C PHE A 371 31.20 39.28 26.19
N TYR A 372 31.95 39.84 27.13
CA TYR A 372 32.62 39.07 28.19
C TYR A 372 32.02 39.44 29.54
N PHE A 373 31.91 38.48 30.45
CA PHE A 373 31.49 38.76 31.82
C PHE A 373 32.22 37.88 32.82
N ALA A 374 32.46 38.44 34.01
CA ALA A 374 32.94 37.73 35.17
C ALA A 374 31.83 37.67 36.22
N LEU A 375 31.76 36.54 36.92
CA LEU A 375 30.79 36.28 37.96
C LEU A 375 31.51 36.18 39.31
N LEU A 376 31.05 36.96 40.29
CA LEU A 376 31.41 36.81 41.69
C LEU A 376 30.20 36.20 42.42
N VAL A 377 30.39 35.10 43.13
CA VAL A 377 29.31 34.44 43.89
C VAL A 377 29.65 34.45 45.37
N HIS A 378 28.67 34.78 46.21
CA HIS A 378 28.75 34.72 47.67
C HIS A 378 27.79 33.62 48.18
N VAL A 379 28.33 32.46 48.58
CA VAL A 379 27.55 31.36 49.14
C VAL A 379 27.66 31.38 50.67
N PHE A 380 26.54 31.43 51.38
CA PHE A 380 26.51 31.53 52.84
C PHE A 380 27.37 30.42 53.50
N THR A 381 28.28 30.83 54.38
CA THR A 381 29.20 30.05 55.26
C THR A 381 30.57 29.64 54.73
N VAL A 382 30.89 29.81 53.44
CA VAL A 382 32.25 29.62 52.91
C VAL A 382 32.53 30.68 51.84
N PHE A 383 33.61 31.46 51.98
CA PHE A 383 34.13 32.31 50.92
C PHE A 383 34.67 31.44 49.78
N MET A 384 33.77 30.84 49.01
CA MET A 384 34.13 30.29 47.72
C MET A 384 34.08 31.46 46.74
N VAL A 385 35.19 32.21 46.68
CA VAL A 385 35.47 32.99 45.49
C VAL A 385 35.66 31.95 44.39
N LEU A 386 34.59 31.64 43.66
CA LEU A 386 34.74 31.02 42.36
C LEU A 386 35.71 31.92 41.60
N GLU A 387 36.88 31.40 41.29
CA GLU A 387 37.88 32.12 40.50
C GLU A 387 37.15 32.72 39.29
N PRO A 388 37.33 34.03 39.00
CA PRO A 388 36.48 34.76 38.06
C PRO A 388 36.48 34.04 36.72
N GLY A 389 35.43 33.28 36.42
CA GLY A 389 35.35 32.54 35.16
C GLY A 389 35.32 33.55 34.01
N ASN A 390 36.23 33.42 33.05
CA ASN A 390 36.16 34.19 31.82
C ASN A 390 35.04 33.59 30.97
N CYS A 391 33.86 34.20 31.04
CA CYS A 391 32.74 33.81 30.22
C CYS A 391 32.64 34.76 29.03
N SER A 392 32.58 34.17 27.83
CA SER A 392 32.28 34.87 26.57
C SER A 392 30.90 34.46 26.10
N THR A 393 30.05 35.43 25.79
CA THR A 393 28.69 35.21 25.29
C THR A 393 28.56 35.84 23.92
N SER A 394 28.26 35.00 22.94
CA SER A 394 27.95 35.40 21.56
C SER A 394 26.44 35.33 21.34
N VAL A 395 25.90 36.34 20.68
CA VAL A 395 24.48 36.41 20.28
C VAL A 395 24.36 36.21 18.77
N TYR A 396 23.39 35.41 18.35
CA TYR A 396 23.20 35.01 16.95
C TYR A 396 21.77 35.26 16.48
N ASP A 397 21.65 35.74 15.24
CA ASP A 397 20.43 35.70 14.45
C ASP A 397 20.37 34.29 13.86
N LEU A 398 19.31 33.57 14.19
CA LEU A 398 19.15 32.15 13.86
C LEU A 398 18.09 31.98 12.78
N GLU A 399 18.42 31.27 11.72
CA GLU A 399 17.44 30.66 10.81
C GLU A 399 17.48 29.14 11.02
N TYR A 400 16.34 28.54 11.36
CA TYR A 400 16.26 27.10 11.56
C TYR A 400 15.01 26.51 10.92
N THR A 401 15.14 25.27 10.44
CA THR A 401 14.04 24.50 9.87
C THR A 401 13.75 23.30 10.76
N SER A 402 12.48 23.15 11.14
CA SER A 402 12.00 21.98 11.85
C SER A 402 11.12 21.13 10.93
N VAL A 403 11.54 19.89 10.70
CA VAL A 403 10.78 18.87 9.98
C VAL A 403 10.60 17.67 10.90
N ASP A 404 9.35 17.24 11.10
CA ASP A 404 9.01 16.09 11.96
C ASP A 404 9.49 16.26 13.40
N ASN A 405 9.29 17.49 13.91
CA ASN A 405 9.70 17.89 15.25
C ASN A 405 11.21 17.74 15.52
N ARG A 406 12.01 17.61 14.46
CA ARG A 406 13.48 17.60 14.48
C ARG A 406 14.00 18.79 13.70
N ILE A 407 15.16 19.31 14.09
CA ILE A 407 15.83 20.39 13.36
C ILE A 407 16.63 19.75 12.23
N THR A 408 16.33 20.10 10.99
CA THR A 408 17.04 19.60 9.80
C THR A 408 18.05 20.60 9.25
N ARG A 409 17.83 21.89 9.53
CA ARG A 409 18.72 22.99 9.16
C ARG A 409 18.83 23.93 10.34
N PHE A 410 20.05 24.27 10.70
CA PHE A 410 20.37 25.22 11.76
C PHE A 410 21.46 26.15 11.24
N THR A 411 21.17 27.44 11.09
CA THR A 411 22.11 28.40 10.50
C THR A 411 22.24 29.61 11.43
N PRO A 412 23.17 29.57 12.40
CA PRO A 412 23.45 30.70 13.28
C PRO A 412 24.32 31.73 12.55
N THR A 413 23.95 33.01 12.66
CA THR A 413 24.73 34.15 12.13
C THR A 413 24.96 35.16 13.23
N ILE A 414 26.16 35.73 13.38
CA ILE A 414 26.46 36.67 14.49
C ILE A 414 25.52 37.88 14.41
N SER A 415 24.77 38.15 15.48
CA SER A 415 23.84 39.28 15.54
C SER A 415 24.56 40.62 15.60
N ASN A 416 23.84 41.66 15.18
CA ASN A 416 24.28 43.04 15.32
C ASN A 416 24.40 43.48 16.80
N LEU A 417 25.26 44.48 17.04
CA LEU A 417 25.53 45.02 18.38
C LEU A 417 24.27 45.46 19.14
N SER A 418 23.24 45.96 18.45
CA SER A 418 21.98 46.37 19.09
C SER A 418 21.29 45.20 19.81
N VAL A 419 21.27 44.01 19.21
CA VAL A 419 20.64 42.82 19.80
C VAL A 419 21.48 42.32 20.97
N SER A 420 22.80 42.29 20.81
CA SER A 420 23.73 41.87 21.87
C SER A 420 23.67 42.80 23.08
N ASN A 421 23.61 44.11 22.83
CA ASN A 421 23.44 45.13 23.87
C ASN A 421 22.13 44.98 24.61
N MET A 422 21.03 44.72 23.91
CA MET A 422 19.73 44.49 24.52
C MET A 422 19.77 43.25 25.43
N ILE A 423 20.34 42.13 24.97
CA ILE A 423 20.43 40.89 25.78
C ILE A 423 21.31 41.11 27.02
N LYS A 424 22.50 41.71 26.85
CA LYS A 424 23.38 42.07 27.96
C LYS A 424 22.68 42.99 28.95
N ARG A 425 22.07 44.06 28.47
CA ARG A 425 21.49 45.08 29.35
C ARG A 425 20.29 44.52 30.11
N SER A 426 19.52 43.61 29.49
CA SER A 426 18.43 42.88 30.16
C SER A 426 18.92 42.05 31.35
N SER A 427 20.12 41.47 31.30
CA SER A 427 20.70 40.70 32.40
C SER A 427 21.45 41.52 33.44
N GLN A 428 21.79 42.78 33.12
CA GLN A 428 22.44 43.71 34.05
C GLN A 428 21.51 44.24 35.14
N PHE A 429 20.20 44.27 34.92
CA PHE A 429 19.25 44.73 35.94
C PHE A 429 19.11 43.66 37.05
N GLN A 430 19.90 43.86 38.10
CA GLN A 430 20.25 42.85 39.11
C GLN A 430 19.10 42.32 39.96
N GLN A 431 17.99 43.05 40.14
CA GLN A 431 16.93 42.60 41.05
C GLN A 431 16.24 41.30 40.57
N PHE A 432 16.07 41.11 39.26
CA PHE A 432 15.35 39.97 38.67
C PHE A 432 16.24 38.78 38.34
N ALA A 433 17.50 39.05 38.02
CA ALA A 433 18.45 38.01 37.69
C ALA A 433 18.78 37.15 38.92
N THR A 434 18.47 37.60 40.16
CA THR A 434 18.88 36.96 41.42
C THR A 434 18.48 35.51 41.55
N VAL A 435 17.20 35.18 41.33
CA VAL A 435 16.70 33.81 41.46
C VAL A 435 17.18 32.92 40.31
N ALA A 436 17.09 33.39 39.07
CA ALA A 436 17.49 32.63 37.89
C ALA A 436 19.01 32.34 37.86
N ASN A 437 19.85 33.36 38.11
CA ASN A 437 21.29 33.16 38.19
C ASN A 437 21.70 32.29 39.37
N PHE A 438 21.03 32.42 40.52
CA PHE A 438 21.27 31.52 41.65
C PHE A 438 20.93 30.08 41.27
N GLN A 439 19.83 29.84 40.55
CA GLN A 439 19.48 28.51 40.03
C GLN A 439 20.51 27.97 39.03
N ALA A 440 21.06 28.81 38.14
CA ALA A 440 22.14 28.39 37.25
C ALA A 440 23.42 28.01 38.01
N ILE A 441 23.79 28.82 39.00
CA ILE A 441 24.97 28.59 39.83
C ILE A 441 24.80 27.29 40.62
N THR A 442 23.64 27.06 41.24
CA THR A 442 23.37 25.81 41.98
C THR A 442 23.28 24.59 41.07
N THR A 443 22.81 24.74 39.83
CA THR A 443 22.77 23.63 38.84
C THR A 443 24.16 23.27 38.31
N ALA A 444 25.07 24.24 38.20
CA ALA A 444 26.44 24.02 37.74
C ALA A 444 27.37 23.48 38.84
N MET A 445 27.02 23.71 40.11
CA MET A 445 27.67 23.09 41.25
C MET A 445 27.28 21.60 41.32
N ILE A 446 28.26 20.71 41.24
CA ILE A 446 28.03 19.28 41.52
C ILE A 446 27.64 19.19 43.00
N PRO A 447 26.48 18.61 43.39
CA PRO A 447 26.08 18.56 44.78
C PRO A 447 27.07 17.72 45.59
N PRO A 448 27.84 18.30 46.52
CA PRO A 448 28.58 17.53 47.49
C PRO A 448 27.67 17.41 48.70
N TYR A 449 26.88 16.33 48.80
CA TYR A 449 26.40 15.88 50.10
C TYR A 449 27.59 15.30 50.90
N SER A 450 28.63 16.11 51.11
CA SER A 450 29.71 15.87 52.07
C SER A 450 30.68 17.07 52.03
N TYR A 451 30.53 17.97 53.00
CA TYR A 451 31.71 18.61 53.60
C TYR A 451 32.59 17.51 54.23
N PRO A 452 33.94 17.62 54.25
CA PRO A 452 34.67 18.87 54.41
C PRO A 452 35.96 19.05 53.58
N ILE A 453 36.39 20.31 53.49
CA ILE A 453 37.80 20.79 53.43
C ILE A 453 38.60 20.53 52.13
N ILE A 454 38.87 21.64 51.43
CA ILE A 454 40.18 22.03 50.87
C ILE A 454 40.88 20.91 50.09
N ASP A 455 40.30 20.49 48.96
CA ASP A 455 41.13 20.12 47.81
C ASP A 455 40.62 20.83 46.56
N HIS A 456 41.35 21.89 46.23
CA HIS A 456 41.00 22.96 45.30
C HIS A 456 41.32 22.56 43.87
N THR A 457 40.45 21.76 43.26
CA THR A 457 40.53 21.51 41.82
C THR A 457 39.25 21.97 41.14
N ALA A 458 39.43 22.65 40.00
CA ALA A 458 38.47 22.92 38.93
C ALA A 458 37.53 21.74 38.57
N GLN A 459 37.81 20.53 39.07
CA GLN A 459 37.12 19.28 38.76
C GLN A 459 35.70 19.17 39.34
N THR A 460 35.33 20.00 40.34
CA THR A 460 33.99 19.95 40.96
C THR A 460 32.96 20.88 40.31
N PHE A 461 33.36 21.67 39.31
CA PHE A 461 32.51 22.67 38.68
C PHE A 461 32.22 22.31 37.22
N ASN A 462 30.96 22.07 36.88
CA ASN A 462 30.58 21.74 35.52
C ASN A 462 30.46 23.02 34.67
N LEU A 463 31.57 23.46 34.08
CA LEU A 463 31.64 24.67 33.24
C LEU A 463 30.67 24.62 32.07
N THR A 464 30.42 23.44 31.50
CA THR A 464 29.46 23.24 30.41
C THR A 464 28.03 23.45 30.88
N ALA A 465 27.68 22.97 32.08
CA ALA A 465 26.37 23.23 32.68
C ALA A 465 26.20 24.71 33.04
N LEU A 466 27.25 25.36 33.54
CA LEU A 466 27.24 26.80 33.81
C LEU A 466 27.01 27.60 32.53
N SER A 467 27.78 27.31 31.48
CA SER A 467 27.72 28.03 30.22
C SER A 467 26.37 27.87 29.53
N LEU A 468 25.81 26.66 29.55
CA LEU A 468 24.46 26.40 29.06
C LEU A 468 23.40 27.16 29.87
N SER A 469 23.52 27.18 31.19
CA SER A 469 22.58 27.86 32.08
C SER A 469 22.58 29.37 31.86
N PHE A 470 23.75 30.00 31.73
CA PHE A 470 23.83 31.42 31.37
C PHE A 470 23.27 31.71 29.98
N SER A 471 23.47 30.82 29.02
CA SER A 471 22.88 30.96 27.69
C SER A 471 21.34 30.95 27.75
N ARG A 472 20.74 30.12 28.62
CA ARG A 472 19.29 30.12 28.90
C ARG A 472 18.85 31.41 29.60
N ILE A 473 19.57 31.85 30.62
CA ILE A 473 19.18 33.03 31.40
C ILE A 473 19.27 34.30 30.57
N PHE A 474 20.37 34.53 29.84
CA PHE A 474 20.51 35.72 29.01
C PHE A 474 19.36 35.84 28.01
N LEU A 475 18.96 34.72 27.41
CA LEU A 475 17.85 34.69 26.48
C LEU A 475 16.48 34.86 27.17
N ALA A 476 16.29 34.27 28.35
CA ALA A 476 15.09 34.43 29.16
C ALA A 476 14.86 35.88 29.60
N MET A 477 15.92 36.53 30.10
CA MET A 477 15.88 37.91 30.57
C MET A 477 15.51 38.87 29.43
N ALA A 478 15.89 38.53 28.21
CA ALA A 478 15.58 39.32 27.03
C ALA A 478 14.18 39.05 26.44
N ILE A 479 13.39 38.13 27.00
CA ILE A 479 12.19 37.61 26.31
C ILE A 479 11.13 38.65 26.00
N GLN A 480 10.97 39.63 26.89
CA GLN A 480 10.01 40.72 26.75
C GLN A 480 10.37 41.65 25.57
N SER A 481 11.64 41.63 25.15
CA SER A 481 12.12 42.40 24.00
C SER A 481 11.73 41.78 22.66
N PHE A 482 11.27 40.53 22.66
CA PHE A 482 10.86 39.80 21.47
C PHE A 482 9.34 39.71 21.35
N LYS A 483 8.86 39.65 20.11
CA LYS A 483 7.48 39.31 19.78
C LYS A 483 7.44 38.15 18.79
N PRO A 484 6.42 37.28 18.88
CA PRO A 484 6.19 36.27 17.87
C PRO A 484 5.80 36.93 16.55
N VAL A 485 6.34 36.42 15.45
CA VAL A 485 6.06 36.83 14.06
C VAL A 485 5.86 35.60 13.18
N PRO A 486 5.19 35.73 12.02
CA PRO A 486 5.02 34.64 11.07
C PRO A 486 6.31 33.93 10.68
N VAL A 487 6.23 32.62 10.54
CA VAL A 487 7.29 31.78 9.94
C VAL A 487 7.55 32.15 8.47
N ILE A 488 8.77 31.87 7.99
CA ILE A 488 9.18 32.16 6.60
C ILE A 488 8.40 31.28 5.62
N GLU A 489 8.33 29.99 5.93
CA GLU A 489 7.70 28.95 5.15
C GLU A 489 7.22 27.86 6.10
N TYR A 490 6.15 27.18 5.72
CA TYR A 490 5.60 26.08 6.50
C TYR A 490 4.78 25.15 5.60
N GLN A 491 4.59 23.92 6.08
CA GLN A 491 3.69 22.94 5.49
C GLN A 491 2.98 22.17 6.62
N VAL A 492 1.72 21.83 6.39
CA VAL A 492 0.92 21.04 7.33
C VAL A 492 0.91 19.59 6.89
N ARG A 493 1.09 18.69 7.84
CA ARG A 493 0.99 17.25 7.68
C ARG A 493 -0.36 16.76 8.14
N GLU A 494 -1.08 16.14 7.24
CA GLU A 494 -2.36 15.51 7.55
C GLU A 494 -2.22 13.99 7.47
N PRO A 495 -2.53 13.26 8.56
CA PRO A 495 -2.48 11.81 8.56
C PRO A 495 -3.56 11.25 7.63
N HIS A 496 -3.15 10.50 6.61
CA HIS A 496 -4.05 9.85 5.66
C HIS A 496 -3.81 8.34 5.67
N LEU A 497 -4.91 7.59 5.66
CA LEU A 497 -4.89 6.15 5.47
C LEU A 497 -4.88 5.86 3.99
N VAL A 498 -3.72 5.44 3.49
CA VAL A 498 -3.52 5.17 2.06
C VAL A 498 -3.25 3.69 1.82
N ALA A 499 -3.68 3.20 0.66
CA ALA A 499 -3.33 1.87 0.21
C ALA A 499 -1.90 1.89 -0.35
N ARG A 500 -1.04 1.05 0.20
CA ARG A 500 0.30 0.77 -0.31
C ARG A 500 0.21 -0.41 -1.27
N VAL A 501 0.22 -0.14 -2.57
CA VAL A 501 0.05 -1.14 -3.64
C VAL A 501 1.38 -1.42 -4.33
N PRO A 502 1.94 -2.64 -4.22
CA PRO A 502 3.15 -2.99 -4.93
C PRO A 502 2.91 -3.16 -6.44
N ILE A 503 3.81 -2.60 -7.26
CA ILE A 503 3.66 -2.56 -8.72
C ILE A 503 3.72 -3.97 -9.34
N ALA A 504 4.59 -4.84 -8.82
CA ALA A 504 4.79 -6.18 -9.38
C ALA A 504 3.52 -7.07 -9.30
N PRO A 505 2.90 -7.29 -8.11
CA PRO A 505 1.64 -8.03 -8.01
C PRO A 505 0.52 -7.41 -8.86
N LEU A 506 0.38 -6.08 -8.85
CA LEU A 506 -0.63 -5.38 -9.65
C LEU A 506 -0.44 -5.64 -11.15
N SER A 507 0.79 -5.49 -11.65
CA SER A 507 1.10 -5.73 -13.05
C SER A 507 0.88 -7.19 -13.44
N ALA A 508 1.27 -8.14 -12.59
CA ALA A 508 1.08 -9.57 -12.82
C ALA A 508 -0.42 -9.92 -12.93
N HIS A 509 -1.25 -9.35 -12.06
CA HIS A 509 -2.70 -9.53 -12.07
C HIS A 509 -3.34 -8.97 -13.36
N LEU A 510 -2.98 -7.74 -13.74
CA LEU A 510 -3.46 -7.14 -14.99
C LEU A 510 -3.02 -7.93 -16.23
N ILE A 511 -1.77 -8.41 -16.26
CA ILE A 511 -1.26 -9.24 -17.36
C ILE A 511 -2.03 -10.57 -17.43
N ALA A 512 -2.30 -11.22 -16.29
CA ALA A 512 -3.08 -12.47 -16.27
C ALA A 512 -4.50 -12.26 -16.84
N ASN A 513 -5.17 -11.16 -16.47
CA ASN A 513 -6.47 -10.79 -17.02
C ASN A 513 -6.40 -10.55 -18.54
N MET A 514 -5.38 -9.83 -19.01
CA MET A 514 -5.18 -9.55 -20.43
C MET A 514 -4.85 -10.81 -21.26
N LEU A 515 -4.10 -11.75 -20.70
CA LEU A 515 -3.85 -13.06 -21.34
C LEU A 515 -5.14 -13.85 -21.52
N PHE A 516 -6.06 -13.77 -20.55
CA PHE A 516 -7.37 -14.40 -20.64
C PHE A 516 -8.22 -13.79 -21.76
N VAL A 517 -8.23 -12.45 -21.88
CA VAL A 517 -8.89 -11.72 -22.97
C VAL A 517 -8.27 -12.08 -24.33
N ALA A 518 -6.94 -12.13 -24.42
CA ALA A 518 -6.22 -12.47 -25.63
C ALA A 518 -6.56 -13.90 -26.11
N LEU A 519 -6.63 -14.86 -25.19
CA LEU A 519 -7.09 -16.22 -25.50
C LEU A 519 -8.51 -16.20 -26.09
N GLY A 520 -9.43 -15.46 -25.47
CA GLY A 520 -10.79 -15.30 -25.96
C GLY A 520 -10.88 -14.74 -27.39
N LEU A 521 -10.11 -13.68 -27.68
CA LEU A 521 -10.04 -13.09 -29.02
C LEU A 521 -9.49 -14.07 -30.05
N VAL A 522 -8.40 -14.77 -29.73
CA VAL A 522 -7.80 -15.78 -30.63
C VAL A 522 -8.80 -16.90 -30.93
N LEU A 523 -9.52 -17.38 -29.91
CA LEU A 523 -10.53 -18.43 -30.08
C LEU A 523 -11.74 -17.94 -30.86
N ALA A 524 -12.19 -16.71 -30.65
CA ALA A 524 -13.29 -16.12 -31.43
C ALA A 524 -12.91 -15.97 -32.91
N VAL A 525 -11.68 -15.54 -33.23
CA VAL A 525 -11.19 -15.49 -34.61
C VAL A 525 -11.14 -16.90 -35.22
N LYS A 526 -10.67 -17.91 -34.46
CA LYS A 526 -10.69 -19.31 -34.92
C LYS A 526 -12.10 -19.83 -35.14
N ALA A 527 -13.04 -19.52 -34.24
CA ALA A 527 -14.45 -19.90 -34.35
C ALA A 527 -15.11 -19.25 -35.57
N ALA A 528 -14.91 -17.95 -35.77
CA ALA A 528 -15.43 -17.22 -36.92
C ALA A 528 -14.88 -17.77 -38.24
N ARG A 529 -13.58 -18.11 -38.32
CA ARG A 529 -12.98 -18.75 -39.50
C ARG A 529 -13.46 -20.19 -39.71
N ALA A 530 -13.82 -20.90 -38.63
CA ALA A 530 -14.35 -22.25 -38.71
C ALA A 530 -15.82 -22.30 -39.14
N LEU A 531 -16.54 -21.17 -39.06
CA LEU A 531 -17.95 -21.10 -39.36
C LEU A 531 -18.19 -21.21 -40.88
N HIS A 532 -18.48 -22.43 -41.34
CA HIS A 532 -19.03 -22.73 -42.66
C HIS A 532 -20.49 -23.19 -42.53
N HIS A 533 -21.24 -23.28 -43.63
CA HIS A 533 -22.70 -23.53 -43.63
C HIS A 533 -23.09 -24.79 -42.83
N ASP A 534 -22.25 -25.84 -42.83
CA ASP A 534 -22.59 -27.12 -42.18
C ASP A 534 -21.89 -27.32 -40.81
N VAL A 535 -20.84 -26.56 -40.51
CA VAL A 535 -20.13 -26.64 -39.23
C VAL A 535 -21.01 -26.15 -38.08
N GLY A 536 -21.79 -25.11 -38.33
CA GLY A 536 -22.73 -24.57 -37.35
C GLY A 536 -23.81 -25.59 -36.96
N GLU A 537 -24.29 -26.37 -37.93
CA GLU A 537 -25.25 -27.45 -37.69
C GLU A 537 -24.61 -28.63 -36.95
N LEU A 538 -23.41 -29.06 -37.37
CA LEU A 538 -22.69 -30.15 -36.70
C LEU A 538 -22.36 -29.80 -35.24
N GLN A 539 -21.91 -28.58 -34.96
CA GLN A 539 -21.65 -28.15 -33.58
C GLN A 539 -22.92 -28.19 -32.72
N ALA A 540 -24.11 -28.08 -33.32
CA ALA A 540 -25.40 -28.12 -32.62
C ALA A 540 -25.77 -29.56 -32.30
N ARG A 541 -25.52 -30.43 -33.27
CA ARG A 541 -25.69 -31.87 -33.18
C ARG A 541 -24.69 -32.54 -32.20
N LEU A 542 -23.56 -31.90 -31.93
CA LEU A 542 -22.61 -32.27 -30.88
C LEU A 542 -23.07 -31.86 -29.45
N GLY A 543 -24.33 -31.47 -29.26
CA GLY A 543 -24.91 -31.22 -27.94
C GLY A 543 -25.57 -32.47 -27.36
N ILE A 544 -25.65 -32.55 -26.02
CA ILE A 544 -26.43 -33.58 -25.32
C ILE A 544 -27.89 -33.62 -25.83
N PRO A 545 -28.60 -32.49 -26.00
CA PRO A 545 -29.99 -32.53 -26.47
C PRO A 545 -30.13 -33.18 -27.86
N ALA A 546 -29.20 -32.90 -28.77
CA ALA A 546 -29.25 -33.49 -30.10
C ALA A 546 -28.90 -34.99 -30.10
N LEU A 547 -28.02 -35.45 -29.20
CA LEU A 547 -27.74 -36.88 -29.03
C LEU A 547 -28.96 -37.62 -28.44
N VAL A 548 -29.65 -37.00 -27.48
CA VAL A 548 -30.89 -37.54 -26.91
C VAL A 548 -31.98 -37.61 -27.98
N ALA A 549 -32.16 -36.54 -28.77
CA ALA A 549 -33.10 -36.55 -29.88
C ALA A 549 -32.73 -37.63 -30.92
N ALA A 550 -31.44 -37.80 -31.25
CA ALA A 550 -31.01 -38.85 -32.18
C ALA A 550 -31.33 -40.27 -31.70
N LEU A 551 -31.42 -40.49 -30.38
CA LEU A 551 -31.73 -41.78 -29.78
C LEU A 551 -33.25 -42.04 -29.67
N PHE A 552 -34.05 -41.02 -29.39
CA PHE A 552 -35.47 -41.18 -29.05
C PHE A 552 -36.46 -40.55 -30.05
N GLU A 553 -36.01 -39.68 -30.95
CA GLU A 553 -36.87 -38.88 -31.84
C GLU A 553 -36.54 -39.14 -33.31
N ASP A 554 -37.56 -39.40 -34.13
CA ASP A 554 -37.38 -39.61 -35.58
C ASP A 554 -37.00 -38.31 -36.31
N ARG A 555 -37.38 -37.15 -35.76
CA ARG A 555 -37.08 -35.82 -36.33
C ARG A 555 -35.62 -35.41 -36.24
N ALA A 556 -34.82 -36.06 -35.39
CA ALA A 556 -33.42 -35.71 -35.18
C ALA A 556 -32.56 -35.80 -36.46
N TRP A 557 -32.94 -36.64 -37.42
CA TRP A 557 -32.21 -36.83 -38.68
C TRP A 557 -32.59 -35.83 -39.78
N ARG A 558 -33.62 -35.00 -39.55
CA ARG A 558 -34.09 -34.02 -40.52
C ARG A 558 -33.37 -32.67 -40.36
N PRO A 559 -33.33 -31.83 -41.42
CA PRO A 559 -32.90 -30.44 -41.30
C PRO A 559 -33.86 -29.67 -40.40
N VAL A 560 -33.34 -29.00 -39.39
CA VAL A 560 -34.10 -28.18 -38.44
C VAL A 560 -33.50 -26.78 -38.32
N ALA A 561 -34.30 -25.78 -37.92
CA ALA A 561 -33.83 -24.41 -37.72
C ALA A 561 -33.17 -24.23 -36.34
N HIS A 562 -33.68 -24.92 -35.32
CA HIS A 562 -33.19 -24.89 -33.95
C HIS A 562 -33.09 -26.30 -33.35
N ILE A 563 -32.24 -26.51 -32.34
CA ILE A 563 -32.05 -27.83 -31.71
C ILE A 563 -33.36 -28.33 -31.09
N GLU A 564 -34.15 -27.44 -30.50
CA GLU A 564 -35.39 -27.85 -29.84
C GLU A 564 -36.46 -28.28 -30.87
N ASP A 565 -36.31 -27.95 -32.15
CA ASP A 565 -37.18 -28.46 -33.23
C ASP A 565 -36.94 -29.95 -33.53
N MET A 566 -35.88 -30.55 -32.97
CA MET A 566 -35.66 -31.99 -33.07
C MET A 566 -36.62 -32.79 -32.17
N PHE A 567 -37.26 -32.13 -31.20
CA PHE A 567 -38.16 -32.76 -30.24
C PHE A 567 -39.62 -32.59 -30.68
N ASP A 568 -40.37 -33.68 -30.58
CA ASP A 568 -41.78 -33.74 -30.96
C ASP A 568 -42.65 -32.82 -30.09
N GLU A 569 -42.27 -32.70 -28.82
CA GLU A 569 -42.94 -31.85 -27.83
C GLU A 569 -43.00 -30.37 -28.24
N ARG A 570 -41.94 -29.84 -28.86
CA ARG A 570 -41.92 -28.43 -29.33
C ARG A 570 -43.01 -28.15 -30.38
N HIS A 571 -43.46 -29.18 -31.08
CA HIS A 571 -44.49 -29.10 -32.10
C HIS A 571 -45.88 -29.48 -31.57
N GLY A 572 -46.04 -29.63 -30.24
CA GLY A 572 -47.28 -30.05 -29.61
C GLY A 572 -47.64 -31.52 -29.87
N ILE A 573 -46.67 -32.33 -30.32
CA ILE A 573 -46.86 -33.77 -30.54
C ILE A 573 -46.41 -34.49 -29.28
N VAL A 574 -47.18 -35.48 -28.85
CA VAL A 574 -46.87 -36.29 -27.66
C VAL A 574 -45.58 -37.06 -27.95
N GLY A 575 -44.48 -36.60 -27.34
CA GLY A 575 -43.16 -37.19 -27.51
C GLY A 575 -43.02 -38.56 -26.84
N VAL A 576 -41.98 -39.28 -27.23
CA VAL A 576 -41.58 -40.54 -26.62
C VAL A 576 -41.16 -40.31 -25.17
N ARG A 577 -41.67 -41.12 -24.23
CA ARG A 577 -41.22 -41.13 -22.84
C ARG A 577 -40.03 -42.08 -22.68
N VAL A 578 -38.98 -41.61 -22.04
CA VAL A 578 -37.77 -42.40 -21.77
C VAL A 578 -38.02 -43.30 -20.55
N ASP A 579 -37.76 -44.59 -20.69
CA ASP A 579 -37.87 -45.60 -19.64
C ASP A 579 -36.52 -46.32 -19.42
N PHE A 580 -36.38 -47.03 -18.30
CA PHE A 580 -35.23 -47.86 -17.97
C PHE A 580 -35.68 -49.27 -17.59
N GLY A 581 -35.25 -50.26 -18.38
CA GLY A 581 -35.63 -51.66 -18.18
C GLY A 581 -34.42 -52.58 -18.01
N PRO A 582 -34.58 -53.71 -17.29
CA PRO A 582 -33.56 -54.75 -17.25
C PRO A 582 -33.39 -55.38 -18.64
N GLN A 583 -32.15 -55.67 -19.04
CA GLN A 583 -31.86 -56.37 -20.29
C GLN A 583 -31.68 -57.88 -20.09
N ALA A 584 -31.95 -58.66 -21.14
CA ALA A 584 -31.89 -60.13 -21.11
C ALA A 584 -30.50 -60.69 -20.76
N GLU A 585 -29.44 -59.94 -21.06
CA GLU A 585 -28.04 -60.30 -20.75
C GLU A 585 -27.57 -59.76 -19.38
N GLY A 586 -28.48 -59.16 -18.60
CA GLY A 586 -28.17 -58.46 -17.36
C GLY A 586 -27.85 -56.97 -17.55
N GLY A 587 -28.02 -56.18 -16.50
CA GLY A 587 -27.85 -54.72 -16.54
C GLY A 587 -29.13 -53.95 -16.87
N TRP A 588 -29.00 -52.63 -17.04
CA TRP A 588 -30.11 -51.71 -17.33
C TRP A 588 -29.91 -51.04 -18.68
N GLY A 589 -30.97 -50.98 -19.48
CA GLY A 589 -31.00 -50.36 -20.80
C GLY A 589 -31.99 -49.21 -20.89
N PHE A 590 -31.76 -48.31 -21.84
CA PHE A 590 -32.74 -47.31 -22.23
C PHE A 590 -33.89 -47.96 -23.00
N GLY A 591 -35.12 -47.59 -22.63
CA GLY A 591 -36.37 -47.95 -23.32
C GLY A 591 -37.14 -46.69 -23.73
N ALA A 592 -38.12 -46.89 -24.60
CA ALA A 592 -39.00 -45.86 -25.13
C ALA A 592 -40.46 -46.32 -24.98
N ALA A 593 -41.30 -45.53 -24.32
CA ALA A 593 -42.73 -45.78 -24.18
C ALA A 593 -43.53 -44.66 -24.86
N MET A 594 -44.51 -45.01 -25.70
CA MET A 594 -45.44 -44.02 -26.24
C MET A 594 -46.41 -43.55 -25.15
N GLY A 595 -46.67 -42.24 -25.09
CA GLY A 595 -47.67 -41.67 -24.18
C GLY A 595 -49.08 -42.18 -24.51
N GLU A 596 -49.73 -42.76 -23.49
CA GLU A 596 -51.13 -43.25 -23.43
C GLU A 596 -51.61 -44.13 -24.61
N GLY A 597 -51.50 -45.45 -24.42
CA GLY A 597 -52.24 -46.47 -25.18
C GLY A 597 -51.43 -47.32 -26.16
N GLY A 598 -50.14 -47.04 -26.35
CA GLY A 598 -49.27 -47.75 -27.29
C GLY A 598 -48.41 -48.85 -26.64
N THR A 599 -48.53 -50.07 -27.16
CA THR A 599 -47.77 -51.27 -26.80
C THR A 599 -46.25 -51.04 -26.85
N LEU A 600 -45.53 -51.60 -25.87
CA LEU A 600 -44.07 -51.61 -25.79
C LEU A 600 -43.46 -52.10 -27.13
N LEU A 601 -42.78 -51.21 -27.85
CA LEU A 601 -41.91 -51.60 -28.96
C LEU A 601 -40.61 -52.17 -28.36
N GLY A 602 -40.58 -53.49 -28.15
CA GLY A 602 -39.35 -54.21 -27.80
C GLY A 602 -39.51 -55.36 -26.83
N SER A 603 -40.39 -56.32 -27.13
CA SER A 603 -40.38 -57.66 -26.51
C SER A 603 -41.22 -58.64 -27.34
N GLU A 604 -40.87 -58.86 -28.62
CA GLU A 604 -41.28 -60.08 -29.30
C GLU A 604 -40.28 -61.18 -28.95
N SER A 605 -40.53 -61.86 -27.82
CA SER A 605 -40.10 -63.25 -27.67
C SER A 605 -41.28 -64.12 -28.10
N GLU A 606 -41.24 -64.61 -29.34
CA GLU A 606 -42.05 -65.76 -29.73
C GLU A 606 -41.70 -66.94 -28.82
N LEU A 607 -42.58 -67.27 -27.89
CA LEU A 607 -42.62 -68.58 -27.26
C LEU A 607 -43.98 -69.20 -27.60
N GLY A 608 -43.99 -69.92 -28.72
CA GLY A 608 -45.06 -70.85 -29.05
C GLY A 608 -45.14 -71.94 -27.98
N SER A 609 -46.18 -71.87 -27.15
CA SER A 609 -46.58 -72.96 -26.26
C SER A 609 -47.82 -73.63 -26.84
N THR A 610 -47.59 -74.72 -27.55
CA THR A 610 -48.62 -75.66 -27.99
C THR A 610 -49.21 -76.41 -26.81
N ARG A 611 -50.46 -76.08 -26.49
CA ARG A 611 -51.60 -77.00 -26.26
C ARG A 611 -51.26 -78.47 -25.94
N GLY A 612 -51.49 -78.87 -24.69
CA GLY A 612 -51.67 -80.26 -24.26
C GLY A 612 -52.74 -80.33 -23.18
N ARG A 613 -53.89 -80.92 -23.52
CA ARG A 613 -55.08 -81.16 -22.68
C ARG A 613 -55.21 -82.68 -22.54
N GLY A 614 -55.38 -83.20 -21.32
CA GLY A 614 -55.76 -84.59 -21.04
C GLY A 614 -55.69 -84.86 -19.53
N GLU A 615 -56.86 -84.97 -18.88
CA GLU A 615 -57.33 -86.15 -18.10
C GLU A 615 -56.67 -86.23 -16.71
N GLU A 616 -57.33 -85.98 -15.57
CA GLU A 616 -58.54 -86.61 -15.01
C GLU A 616 -58.49 -88.14 -15.03
N GLU A 617 -57.86 -88.76 -14.02
CA GLU A 617 -58.42 -89.93 -13.32
C GLU A 617 -57.64 -90.27 -12.02
N SER A 618 -58.43 -90.43 -10.95
CA SER A 618 -58.28 -91.22 -9.72
C SER A 618 -56.91 -91.69 -9.20
N GLY A 619 -56.72 -91.50 -7.88
CA GLY A 619 -55.76 -92.26 -7.06
C GLY A 619 -55.39 -91.54 -5.78
#